data_AF-A0A2H3BBA3-F1
#
_entry.id   AF-A0A2H3BBA3-F1
#
_cell.length_a   1.000
_cell.length_b   1.000
_cell.length_c   1.000
_cell.angle_alpha   90.00
_cell.angle_beta   90.00
_cell.angle_gamma   90.00
#
_symmetry.space_group_name_H-M   'P 1'
#
loop_
_entity.id
_entity.type
_entity.pdbx_description
1 polymer ?
#
loop_
_entity_poly.entity_id
_entity_poly.type
_entity_poly.pdbx_seq_one_letter_code
_entity_poly.pdbx_strand_id
1 'polypeptide(L)'
;MRGISIPRRMIQIAAQEHDPFGVARRTPGQMCNRIPRTTLTSIGVNAEYNCDGHEKLSSKALHMGPVGIPIYKFHDKASGR
;
A
#
# COMPACT_ATOMS: atom_id res chain seq x y z
N MET A 1 21.76 10.08 -4.97
CA MET A 1 21.83 8.69 -4.47
C MET A 1 21.89 7.74 -5.67
N ARG A 2 22.93 6.89 -5.79
CA ARG A 2 22.97 5.86 -6.84
C ARG A 2 22.04 4.72 -6.44
N GLY A 3 20.96 4.51 -7.21
CA GLY A 3 20.09 3.36 -7.03
C GLY A 3 20.81 2.10 -7.52
N ILE A 4 20.94 1.10 -6.66
CA ILE A 4 21.44 -0.22 -7.07
C ILE A 4 20.26 -0.96 -7.70
N SER A 5 20.41 -1.39 -8.95
CA SER A 5 19.41 -2.21 -9.62
C SER A 5 19.50 -3.64 -9.10
N ILE A 6 18.54 -4.06 -8.29
CA ILE A 6 18.46 -5.42 -7.76
C ILE A 6 17.60 -6.26 -8.72
N PRO A 7 18.11 -7.37 -9.27
CA PRO A 7 17.30 -8.24 -10.13
C PRO A 7 16.07 -8.77 -9.40
N ARG A 8 14.91 -8.73 -10.07
CA ARG A 8 13.62 -9.19 -9.50
C ARG A 8 13.70 -10.62 -8.96
N ARG A 9 14.47 -11.51 -9.60
CA ARG A 9 14.67 -12.90 -9.16
C ARG A 9 15.30 -12.99 -7.78
N MET A 10 16.26 -12.13 -7.47
CA MET A 10 16.92 -12.10 -6.17
C MET A 10 15.93 -11.69 -5.07
N ILE A 11 15.08 -10.70 -5.35
CA ILE A 11 14.00 -10.28 -4.44
C ILE A 11 13.02 -11.42 -4.22
N GLN A 12 12.65 -12.15 -5.27
CA GLN A 12 11.73 -13.29 -5.16
C GLN A 12 12.30 -14.44 -4.32
N ILE A 13 13.58 -14.78 -4.51
CA ILE A 13 14.26 -15.83 -3.71
C ILE A 13 14.29 -15.40 -2.24
N ALA A 14 14.77 -14.19 -1.95
CA ALA A 14 14.82 -13.68 -0.58
C ALA A 14 13.42 -13.65 0.07
N ALA A 15 12.39 -13.26 -0.68
CA ALA A 15 11.01 -13.27 -0.19
C ALA A 15 10.51 -14.70 0.09
N GLN A 16 10.86 -15.68 -0.73
CA GLN A 16 10.49 -17.09 -0.50
C GLN A 16 11.23 -17.70 0.69
N GLU A 17 12.51 -17.38 0.87
CA GLU A 17 13.33 -17.88 1.97
C GLU A 17 12.90 -17.30 3.33
N HIS A 18 12.57 -16.01 3.37
CA HIS A 18 12.27 -15.31 4.63
C HIS A 18 10.77 -15.14 4.93
N ASP A 19 9.90 -15.18 3.91
CA ASP A 19 8.45 -15.06 4.08
C ASP A 19 7.66 -15.87 3.02
N PRO A 20 7.78 -17.21 3.04
CA PRO A 20 7.15 -18.08 2.04
C PRO A 20 5.62 -17.93 1.97
N PHE A 21 4.98 -17.52 3.07
CA PHE A 21 3.53 -17.33 3.15
C PHE A 21 3.10 -15.87 2.93
N GLY A 22 4.04 -14.93 2.77
CA GLY A 22 3.76 -13.49 2.70
C GLY A 22 2.76 -13.10 1.62
N VAL A 23 2.84 -13.75 0.46
CA VAL A 23 1.89 -13.55 -0.65
C VAL A 23 0.50 -14.07 -0.28
N ALA A 24 0.42 -15.29 0.26
CA ALA A 24 -0.86 -15.90 0.65
C ALA A 24 -1.59 -15.06 1.70
N ARG A 25 -0.88 -14.49 2.68
CA ARG A 25 -1.45 -13.62 3.72
C ARG A 25 -2.03 -12.30 3.20
N ARG A 26 -1.70 -11.90 1.96
CA ARG A 26 -2.26 -10.71 1.29
C ARG A 26 -3.51 -11.03 0.48
N THR A 27 -3.81 -12.31 0.25
CA THR A 27 -5.00 -12.74 -0.48
C THR A 27 -6.26 -12.36 0.33
N PRO A 28 -7.30 -11.80 -0.32
CA PRO A 28 -8.58 -11.52 0.34
C PRO A 28 -9.16 -12.79 0.99
N GLY A 29 -9.80 -12.66 2.16
CA GLY A 29 -10.44 -13.77 2.87
C GLY A 29 -9.55 -14.52 3.88
N GLN A 30 -8.24 -14.25 3.93
CA GLN A 30 -7.32 -14.86 4.90
C GLN A 30 -7.38 -14.16 6.27
N MET A 31 -8.55 -14.22 6.94
CA MET A 31 -8.78 -13.53 8.22
C MET A 31 -7.91 -14.06 9.37
N CYS A 32 -7.69 -15.37 9.45
CA CYS A 32 -6.95 -16.01 10.54
C CYS A 32 -5.42 -15.88 10.41
N ASN A 33 -4.90 -15.58 9.21
CA ASN A 33 -3.46 -15.49 8.94
C ASN A 33 -3.13 -14.15 8.27
N ARG A 34 -3.71 -13.05 8.77
CA ARG A 34 -3.46 -11.72 8.22
C ARG A 34 -2.09 -11.21 8.66
N ILE A 35 -1.42 -10.44 7.80
CA ILE A 35 -0.19 -9.74 8.18
C ILE A 35 -0.48 -8.83 9.38
N PRO A 36 0.24 -8.96 10.51
CA PRO A 36 0.09 -8.06 11.65
C PRO A 36 0.45 -6.64 11.21
N ARG A 37 -0.49 -5.71 11.36
CA ARG A 37 -0.30 -4.30 11.01
C ARG A 37 -0.05 -3.53 12.30
N THR A 38 1.08 -2.83 12.36
CA THR A 38 1.35 -1.86 13.42
C THR A 38 0.98 -0.47 12.93
N THR A 39 0.56 0.39 13.87
CA THR A 39 0.30 1.80 13.56
C THR A 39 1.63 2.48 13.24
N LEU A 40 1.71 3.16 12.10
CA LEU A 40 2.85 4.01 11.77
C LEU A 40 2.76 5.28 12.61
N THR A 41 3.80 5.58 13.39
CA THR A 41 3.86 6.80 14.21
C THR A 41 4.72 7.85 13.53
N SER A 42 4.32 9.11 13.65
CA SER A 42 5.07 10.29 13.19
C SER A 42 5.64 11.05 14.37
N ILE A 43 6.70 11.84 14.14
CA ILE A 43 7.36 12.69 15.13
C ILE A 43 6.46 13.80 15.68
N GLY A 44 5.37 14.12 14.99
CA GLY A 44 4.43 15.16 15.37
C GLY A 44 3.29 15.32 14.37
N VAL A 45 2.29 16.11 14.77
CA VAL A 45 1.14 16.47 13.94
C VAL A 45 1.63 17.18 12.68
N ASN A 46 1.04 16.84 11.53
CA ASN A 46 1.38 17.38 10.21
C ASN A 46 2.82 17.10 9.72
N ALA A 47 3.59 16.26 10.41
CA ALA A 47 4.95 15.93 9.97
C ALA A 47 4.97 14.85 8.88
N GLU A 48 4.02 13.91 8.90
CA GLU A 48 3.88 12.88 7.86
C GLU A 48 2.43 12.52 7.57
N TYR A 49 2.05 12.59 6.29
CA TYR A 49 0.74 12.16 5.82
C TYR A 49 0.84 10.89 4.99
N ASN A 50 -0.07 9.96 5.22
CA ASN A 50 -0.36 8.90 4.27
C ASN A 50 -1.42 9.41 3.29
N CYS A 51 -1.04 9.47 2.03
CA CYS A 51 -1.94 9.81 0.93
C CYS A 51 -2.21 8.51 0.16
N ASP A 52 -3.33 7.85 0.46
CA ASP A 52 -3.82 6.79 -0.42
C ASP A 52 -4.90 7.39 -1.31
N GLY A 53 -4.55 7.60 -2.56
CA GLY A 53 -5.44 8.08 -3.57
C GLY A 53 -4.98 7.57 -4.92
N HIS A 54 -5.84 6.78 -5.53
CA HIS A 54 -5.81 6.55 -6.96
C HIS A 54 -7.10 7.15 -7.51
N GLU A 55 -7.18 7.38 -8.82
CA GLU A 55 -8.45 7.68 -9.48
C GLU A 55 -9.34 6.41 -9.40
N LYS A 56 -9.92 6.15 -8.22
CA LYS A 56 -10.63 4.90 -7.90
C LYS A 56 -11.85 4.71 -8.81
N LEU A 57 -12.37 5.81 -9.34
CA LEU A 57 -13.44 5.87 -10.34
C LEU A 57 -12.94 6.68 -11.54
N SER A 58 -11.94 6.17 -12.25
CA SER A 58 -11.49 6.76 -13.50
C SER A 58 -12.54 6.61 -14.60
N SER A 59 -12.40 7.38 -15.68
CA SER A 59 -13.23 7.25 -16.89
C SER A 59 -13.30 5.81 -17.43
N LYS A 60 -12.21 5.04 -17.26
CA LYS A 60 -12.14 3.62 -17.61
C LYS A 60 -13.02 2.73 -16.72
N ALA A 61 -13.29 3.13 -15.48
CA ALA A 61 -14.13 2.39 -14.55
C ALA A 61 -15.62 2.82 -14.64
N LEU A 62 -15.88 4.11 -14.89
CA LEU A 62 -17.23 4.68 -14.83
C LEU A 62 -18.06 4.51 -16.10
N HIS A 63 -17.45 4.28 -17.26
CA HIS A 63 -18.15 4.19 -18.57
C HIS A 63 -19.05 5.39 -18.90
N MET A 64 -18.82 6.55 -18.27
CA MET A 64 -19.58 7.80 -18.45
C MET A 64 -18.83 8.80 -19.34
N GLY A 65 -18.02 8.31 -20.28
CA GLY A 65 -17.14 9.16 -21.11
C GLY A 65 -15.90 9.62 -20.34
N PRO A 66 -15.41 10.87 -20.55
CA PRO A 66 -14.15 11.33 -19.95
C PRO A 66 -14.25 11.69 -18.45
N VAL A 67 -15.41 11.44 -17.82
CA VAL A 67 -15.65 11.78 -16.41
C VAL A 67 -14.91 10.81 -15.49
N GLY A 68 -14.13 11.37 -14.55
CA GLY A 68 -13.50 10.64 -13.45
C GLY A 68 -13.81 11.32 -12.12
N ILE A 69 -13.91 10.54 -11.05
CA ILE A 69 -14.08 11.07 -9.69
C ILE A 69 -12.77 10.84 -8.93
N PRO A 70 -11.93 11.88 -8.77
CA PRO A 70 -10.74 11.77 -7.94
C PRO A 70 -11.16 11.67 -6.47
N ILE A 71 -10.90 10.51 -5.85
CA ILE A 71 -11.14 10.29 -4.43
C ILE A 71 -9.78 10.14 -3.75
N TYR A 72 -9.39 11.17 -3.02
CA TYR A 72 -8.18 11.19 -2.22
C TYR A 72 -8.52 11.10 -0.74
N LYS A 73 -7.86 10.21 -0.02
CA LYS A 73 -7.89 10.19 1.44
C LYS A 73 -6.50 10.48 1.98
N PHE A 74 -6.42 11.53 2.77
CA PHE A 74 -5.24 11.89 3.53
C PHE A 74 -5.44 11.47 4.98
N HIS A 75 -4.41 10.90 5.58
CA HIS A 75 -4.41 10.52 6.98
C HIS A 75 -3.09 10.93 7.61
N ASP A 76 -3.13 11.85 8.58
CA ASP A 76 -1.96 12.18 9.38
C ASP A 76 -1.57 10.96 10.23
N LYS A 77 -0.29 10.60 10.21
CA LYS A 77 0.22 9.45 10.98
C LYS A 77 0.25 9.74 12.48
N ALA A 78 0.39 11.01 12.89
CA ALA A 78 0.37 11.38 14.30
C ALA A 78 -1.03 11.35 14.91
N SER A 79 -2.06 11.65 14.12
CA SER A 79 -3.46 11.66 14.56
C SER A 79 -4.10 10.26 14.58
N GLY A 80 -3.35 9.20 14.29
CA GLY A 80 -3.86 7.83 14.12
C GLY A 80 -4.16 7.06 15.41
N ARG A 81 -4.55 7.76 16.48
CA ARG A 81 -5.10 7.17 17.70
C ARG A 81 -6.59 7.46 17.79
#